data_AF-A0A1C4SYT4-F1
#
_entry.id   AF-A0A1C4SYT4-F1
#
_cell.length_a   1.000
_cell.length_b   1.000
_cell.length_c   1.000
_cell.angle_alpha   90.00
_cell.angle_beta   90.00
_cell.angle_gamma   90.00
#
_symmetry.space_group_name_H-M   'P 1'
#
loop_
_entity.id
_entity.type
_entity.pdbx_description
1 polymer ?
#
loop_
_entity_poly.entity_id
_entity_poly.type
_entity_poly.pdbx_seq_one_letter_code
_entity_poly.pdbx_strand_id
1 'polypeptide(L)'
;MAATQTRRRAGADGDVLYRDQEARTEAEDKRRCAAEREAQRPVCSRCGREFTDEHWEEITVQRAVVRAGDTSVCGPCHTEDVARKEAAAEAARLQAIAPPEPEHGHEPDRGRGWFRRRA
;
A
#
# COMPACT_ATOMS: atom_id res chain seq x y z
N MET A 1 22.46 -42.90 61.66
CA MET A 1 22.37 -43.05 60.19
C MET A 1 21.16 -42.29 59.71
N ALA A 2 21.36 -41.10 59.12
CA ALA A 2 20.25 -40.30 58.61
C ALA A 2 19.90 -40.78 57.20
N ALA A 3 18.76 -41.44 57.06
CA ALA A 3 18.20 -41.74 55.75
C ALA A 3 17.78 -40.42 55.11
N THR A 4 18.61 -39.89 54.20
CA THR A 4 18.21 -38.84 53.26
C THR A 4 17.08 -39.38 52.40
N GLN A 5 15.87 -39.15 52.89
CA GLN A 5 14.63 -39.58 52.28
C GLN A 5 14.44 -38.73 51.02
N THR A 6 14.94 -39.20 49.87
CA THR A 6 14.55 -38.69 48.55
C THR A 6 13.12 -39.15 48.28
N ARG A 7 12.16 -38.58 49.02
CA ARG A 7 10.74 -38.74 48.75
C ARG A 7 10.46 -37.97 47.46
N ARG A 8 10.02 -38.70 46.44
CA ARG A 8 9.75 -38.29 45.05
C ARG A 8 9.22 -36.84 44.96
N ARG A 9 10.12 -35.90 44.65
CA ARG A 9 9.84 -34.48 44.37
C ARG A 9 9.30 -34.33 42.94
N ALA A 10 8.18 -35.00 42.66
CA ALA A 10 7.55 -34.97 41.32
C ALA A 10 6.27 -34.12 41.29
N GLY A 11 5.83 -33.57 42.43
CA GLY A 11 4.56 -32.84 42.53
C GLY A 11 4.66 -31.30 42.53
N ALA A 12 5.78 -30.72 42.98
CA ALA A 12 5.98 -29.26 43.00
C ALA A 12 6.79 -28.78 41.78
N ASP A 13 7.71 -29.62 41.30
CA ASP A 13 8.55 -29.28 40.15
C ASP A 13 7.77 -29.45 38.83
N GLY A 14 6.71 -30.27 38.79
CA GLY A 14 5.91 -30.47 37.58
C GLY A 14 5.18 -29.20 37.12
N ASP A 15 4.66 -28.41 38.06
CA ASP A 15 4.00 -27.14 37.79
C ASP A 15 4.99 -26.04 37.32
N VAL A 16 6.22 -26.06 37.84
CA VAL A 16 7.32 -25.18 37.38
C VAL A 16 7.77 -25.58 35.97
N LEU A 17 7.98 -26.87 35.72
CA LEU A 17 8.36 -27.39 34.40
C LEU A 17 7.28 -27.14 33.35
N TYR A 18 6.00 -27.24 33.74
CA TYR A 18 4.88 -26.92 32.86
C TYR A 18 4.84 -25.44 32.48
N ARG A 19 5.01 -24.52 33.44
CA ARG A 19 5.09 -23.08 33.13
C ARG A 19 6.31 -22.72 32.28
N ASP A 20 7.46 -23.34 32.52
CA ASP A 20 8.65 -23.13 31.69
C ASP A 20 8.43 -23.64 30.25
N GLN A 21 7.74 -24.78 30.10
CA GLN A 21 7.35 -25.31 28.80
C GLN A 21 6.42 -24.32 28.07
N GLU A 22 5.39 -23.81 28.76
CA GLU A 22 4.45 -22.82 28.21
C GLU A 22 5.15 -21.52 27.81
N ALA A 23 6.06 -21.01 28.64
CA ALA A 23 6.81 -19.80 28.34
C ALA A 23 7.69 -19.96 27.09
N ARG A 24 8.28 -21.16 26.89
CA ARG A 24 9.06 -21.46 25.70
C ARG A 24 8.19 -21.54 24.45
N THR A 25 7.04 -22.20 24.54
CA THR A 25 6.09 -22.26 23.41
C THR A 25 5.54 -20.88 23.06
N GLU A 26 5.21 -20.05 24.05
CA GLU A 26 4.76 -18.69 23.82
C GLU A 26 5.85 -17.84 23.17
N ALA A 27 7.11 -18.00 23.58
CA ALA A 27 8.23 -17.32 22.96
C ALA A 27 8.47 -17.76 21.51
N GLU A 28 8.33 -19.05 21.20
CA GLU A 28 8.39 -19.56 19.83
C GLU A 28 7.22 -19.06 18.98
N ASP A 29 6.01 -19.05 19.52
CA ASP A 29 4.83 -18.53 18.83
C ASP A 29 4.98 -17.04 18.54
N LYS A 30 5.46 -16.24 19.50
CA LYS A 30 5.78 -14.82 19.29
C LYS A 30 6.81 -14.63 18.18
N ARG A 31 7.85 -15.46 18.14
CA ARG A 31 8.87 -15.42 17.09
C ARG A 31 8.30 -15.79 15.72
N ARG A 32 7.45 -16.82 15.66
CA ARG A 32 6.79 -17.25 14.43
C ARG A 32 5.86 -16.16 13.91
N CYS A 33 5.01 -15.59 14.77
CA CYS A 33 4.15 -14.47 14.42
C CYS A 33 4.96 -13.28 13.91
N ALA A 34 6.08 -12.94 14.55
CA ALA A 34 6.96 -11.85 14.09
C ALA A 34 7.57 -12.16 12.70
N ALA A 35 8.04 -13.38 12.47
CA ALA A 35 8.59 -13.81 11.19
C ALA A 35 7.52 -13.85 10.09
N GLU A 36 6.30 -14.30 10.38
CA GLU A 36 5.18 -14.29 9.45
C GLU A 36 4.73 -12.86 9.13
N ARG A 37 4.78 -11.96 10.12
CA ARG A 37 4.57 -10.53 9.91
C ARG A 37 5.62 -10.02 8.91
N GLU A 38 6.90 -10.24 9.17
CA GLU A 38 7.99 -9.78 8.30
C GLU A 38 7.92 -10.40 6.89
N ALA A 39 7.54 -11.67 6.78
CA ALA A 39 7.34 -12.33 5.48
C ALA A 39 6.16 -11.76 4.68
N GLN A 40 5.16 -11.18 5.36
CA GLN A 40 4.03 -10.49 4.74
C GLN A 40 4.30 -9.00 4.49
N ARG A 41 5.51 -8.52 4.80
CA ARG A 41 5.87 -7.12 4.65
C ARG A 41 5.72 -6.70 3.18
N PRO A 42 4.81 -5.76 2.88
CA PRO A 42 4.63 -5.35 1.51
C PRO A 42 5.90 -4.63 1.01
N VAL A 43 6.04 -4.58 -0.31
CA VAL A 43 7.09 -3.82 -0.99
C VAL A 43 6.46 -2.72 -1.83
N CYS A 44 7.17 -1.60 -1.98
CA CYS A 44 6.73 -0.52 -2.84
C CYS A 44 6.69 -1.00 -4.30
N SER A 45 5.53 -0.86 -4.95
CA SER A 45 5.34 -1.28 -6.35
C SER A 45 6.17 -0.47 -7.35
N ARG A 46 6.60 0.76 -7.00
CA ARG A 46 7.41 1.63 -7.88
C ARG A 46 8.91 1.48 -7.70
N CYS A 47 9.41 1.47 -6.46
CA CYS A 47 10.85 1.46 -6.20
C CYS A 47 11.36 0.15 -5.60
N GLY A 48 10.49 -0.81 -5.29
CA GLY A 48 10.86 -2.12 -4.75
C GLY A 48 11.42 -2.10 -3.33
N ARG A 49 11.49 -0.92 -2.68
CA ARG A 49 11.91 -0.82 -1.29
C ARG A 49 10.86 -1.41 -0.36
N GLU A 50 11.33 -2.11 0.66
CA GLU A 50 10.52 -2.61 1.76
C GLU A 50 9.95 -1.43 2.57
N PHE A 51 8.68 -1.52 2.94
CA PHE A 51 8.02 -0.47 3.73
C PHE A 51 8.51 -0.49 5.18
N THR A 52 8.85 0.66 5.76
CA THR A 52 9.13 0.75 7.21
C THR A 52 7.93 0.25 8.03
N ASP A 53 8.17 -0.24 9.26
CA ASP A 53 7.10 -0.77 10.12
C ASP A 53 5.94 0.22 10.32
N GLU A 54 6.28 1.51 10.49
CA GLU A 54 5.31 2.60 10.63
C GLU A 54 4.43 2.75 9.37
N HIS A 55 5.05 2.74 8.18
CA HIS A 55 4.34 2.84 6.90
C HIS A 55 3.50 1.57 6.63
N TRP A 56 3.96 0.42 7.11
CA TRP A 56 3.22 -0.83 7.00
C TRP A 56 1.99 -0.86 7.91
N GLU A 57 2.07 -0.36 9.14
CA GLU A 57 0.89 -0.21 10.00
C GLU A 57 -0.14 0.74 9.37
N GLU A 58 0.32 1.87 8.84
CA GLU A 58 -0.53 2.82 8.12
C GLU A 58 -1.22 2.14 6.92
N ILE A 59 -0.49 1.44 6.06
CA ILE A 59 -1.06 0.72 4.92
C ILE A 59 -2.04 -0.37 5.36
N THR A 60 -1.73 -1.12 6.42
CA THR A 60 -2.56 -2.25 6.87
C THR A 60 -3.88 -1.75 7.47
N VAL A 61 -3.83 -0.69 8.28
CA VAL A 61 -5.03 -0.03 8.83
C VAL A 61 -5.84 0.59 7.69
N GLN A 62 -5.20 1.31 6.77
CA GLN A 62 -5.87 1.90 5.61
C GLN A 62 -6.52 0.85 4.71
N ARG A 63 -5.86 -0.28 4.43
CA ARG A 63 -6.44 -1.42 3.68
C ARG A 63 -7.63 -2.05 4.39
N ALA A 64 -7.60 -2.12 5.71
CA ALA A 64 -8.70 -2.66 6.52
C ALA A 64 -9.92 -1.72 6.50
N VAL A 65 -9.70 -0.41 6.43
CA VAL A 65 -10.76 0.62 6.46
C VAL A 65 -11.26 1.01 5.07
N VAL A 66 -10.39 1.02 4.05
CA VAL A 66 -10.71 1.47 2.69
C VAL A 66 -10.06 0.54 1.66
N ARG A 67 -10.87 -0.15 0.84
CA ARG A 67 -10.40 -0.96 -0.30
C ARG A 67 -9.89 -0.11 -1.49
N ALA A 68 -9.30 1.06 -1.26
CA ALA A 68 -9.01 2.02 -2.32
C ALA A 68 -7.51 2.07 -2.66
N GLY A 69 -7.17 1.34 -3.72
CA GLY A 69 -6.29 1.75 -4.83
C GLY A 69 -4.84 2.21 -4.59
N ASP A 70 -4.60 3.12 -3.65
CA ASP A 70 -3.39 3.97 -3.69
C ASP A 70 -2.33 3.61 -2.63
N THR A 71 -2.56 2.60 -1.79
CA THR A 71 -1.69 2.24 -0.65
C THR A 71 -0.51 1.32 -1.02
N SER A 72 -0.07 1.28 -2.28
CA SER A 72 1.00 0.37 -2.74
C SER A 72 2.37 1.02 -2.93
N VAL A 73 2.51 2.32 -2.62
CA VAL A 73 3.74 3.09 -2.83
C VAL A 73 4.29 3.67 -1.52
N CYS A 74 5.63 3.72 -1.39
CA CYS A 74 6.31 4.30 -0.23
C CYS A 74 6.09 5.81 -0.13
N GLY A 75 6.21 6.37 1.09
CA GLY A 75 6.00 7.80 1.36
C GLY A 75 6.63 8.76 0.33
N PRO A 76 7.90 8.59 -0.08
CA PRO A 76 8.51 9.40 -1.14
C PRO A 76 7.83 9.25 -2.51
N CYS A 77 7.50 8.01 -2.91
CA CYS A 77 6.80 7.77 -4.17
C CYS A 77 5.35 8.29 -4.12
N HIS A 78 4.72 8.28 -2.95
CA HIS A 78 3.39 8.86 -2.74
C HIS A 78 3.43 10.38 -2.88
N THR A 79 4.40 11.07 -2.28
CA THR A 79 4.53 12.53 -2.43
C THR A 79 4.82 12.93 -3.87
N GLU A 80 5.65 12.17 -4.59
CA GLU A 80 5.84 12.36 -6.04
C GLU A 80 4.53 12.19 -6.84
N ASP A 81 3.70 11.21 -6.45
CA ASP A 81 2.40 10.98 -7.09
C ASP A 81 1.40 12.09 -6.83
N VAL A 82 1.34 12.59 -5.60
CA VAL A 82 0.54 13.77 -5.24
C VAL A 82 0.99 14.98 -6.04
N ALA A 83 2.30 15.27 -6.06
CA ALA A 83 2.83 16.41 -6.82
C ALA A 83 2.51 16.33 -8.31
N ARG A 84 2.60 15.13 -8.90
CA ARG A 84 2.23 14.91 -10.31
C ARG A 84 0.73 15.12 -10.56
N LYS A 85 -0.13 14.61 -9.68
CA LYS A 85 -1.59 14.79 -9.77
C LYS A 85 -1.95 16.27 -9.65
N GLU A 86 -1.33 16.99 -8.74
CA GLU A 86 -1.53 18.43 -8.56
C GLU A 86 -1.06 19.23 -9.77
N ALA A 87 0.12 18.92 -10.32
CA ALA A 87 0.61 19.55 -11.54
C ALA A 87 -0.32 19.29 -12.74
N ALA A 88 -0.84 18.07 -12.88
CA ALA A 88 -1.81 17.74 -13.92
C ALA A 88 -3.15 18.47 -13.73
N ALA A 89 -3.62 18.61 -12.48
CA ALA A 89 -4.83 19.36 -12.17
C ALA A 89 -4.67 20.85 -12.47
N GLU A 90 -3.51 21.44 -12.15
CA GLU A 90 -3.21 22.83 -12.46
C GLU A 90 -3.09 23.06 -13.97
N ALA A 91 -2.42 22.15 -14.70
CA ALA A 91 -2.37 22.19 -16.15
C ALA A 91 -3.78 22.11 -16.77
N ALA A 92 -4.66 21.25 -16.24
CA ALA A 92 -6.04 21.15 -16.68
C ALA A 92 -6.84 22.44 -16.41
N ARG A 93 -6.61 23.11 -15.27
CA ARG A 93 -7.21 24.42 -14.96
C ARG A 93 -6.77 25.49 -15.95
N LEU A 94 -5.47 25.55 -16.25
CA LEU A 94 -4.93 26.51 -17.23
C LEU A 94 -5.50 26.26 -18.63
N GLN A 95 -5.62 25.01 -19.05
CA GLN A 95 -6.26 24.64 -20.32
C GLN A 95 -7.75 25.02 -20.35
N ALA A 96 -8.47 24.88 -19.24
CA ALA A 96 -9.87 25.27 -19.15
C ALA A 96 -10.09 26.79 -19.21
N ILE A 97 -9.08 27.58 -18.80
CA ILE A 97 -9.12 29.06 -18.87
C ILE A 97 -8.62 29.56 -20.23
N ALA A 98 -7.74 28.81 -20.89
CA ALA A 98 -7.30 29.14 -22.24
C ALA A 98 -8.51 29.20 -23.18
N PRO A 99 -8.70 30.30 -23.94
CA PRO A 99 -9.73 30.33 -24.95
C PRO A 99 -9.50 29.16 -25.91
N PRO A 100 -10.55 28.43 -26.34
CA PRO A 100 -10.38 27.42 -27.37
C PRO A 100 -9.66 28.07 -28.54
N GLU A 101 -8.62 27.40 -29.05
CA GLU A 101 -7.94 27.89 -30.26
C GLU A 101 -9.03 28.21 -31.28
N PRO A 102 -9.02 29.42 -31.88
CA PRO A 102 -9.94 29.70 -32.97
C PRO A 102 -9.69 28.60 -34.00
N GLU A 103 -10.72 27.80 -34.26
CA GLU A 103 -10.74 26.89 -35.40
C GLU A 103 -10.30 27.76 -36.57
N HIS A 104 -9.10 27.48 -37.09
CA HIS A 104 -8.55 28.23 -38.21
C HIS A 104 -9.60 28.11 -39.29
N GLY A 105 -10.28 29.23 -39.53
CA GLY A 105 -11.45 29.27 -40.38
C GLY A 105 -11.10 28.61 -41.68
N HIS A 106 -11.70 27.45 -41.92
CA HIS A 106 -11.68 26.87 -43.24
C HIS A 106 -12.44 27.88 -44.10
N GLU A 107 -11.68 28.70 -44.82
CA GLU A 107 -12.20 29.69 -45.74
C GLU A 107 -13.22 28.96 -46.64
N PRO A 108 -14.48 29.41 -46.72
CA PRO A 108 -15.39 28.84 -47.68
C PRO A 108 -14.89 29.31 -49.04
N ASP A 109 -14.16 28.43 -49.74
CA ASP A 109 -13.76 28.66 -51.12
C ASP A 109 -15.03 28.99 -51.92
N ARG A 110 -15.21 30.29 -52.16
CA ARG A 110 -16.24 30.82 -53.03
C ARG A 110 -15.78 30.54 -54.46
N GLY A 111 -16.06 29.32 -54.94
CA GLY A 111 -15.41 28.84 -56.15
C GLY A 111 -16.20 27.84 -56.99
N ARG A 112 -17.24 28.35 -57.68
CA ARG A 112 -17.68 27.90 -59.03
C ARG A 112 -18.54 26.62 -59.15
N GLY A 113 -19.85 26.87 -59.29
CA GLY A 113 -20.60 26.55 -60.53
C GLY A 113 -20.92 25.09 -60.86
N TRP A 114 -22.17 24.66 -60.61
CA TRP A 114 -22.73 23.45 -61.25
C TRP A 114 -24.27 23.37 -61.28
N PHE A 115 -25.00 24.49 -61.33
CA PHE A 115 -26.43 24.43 -61.69
C PHE A 115 -26.61 24.19 -63.19
N ARG A 116 -26.49 22.93 -63.62
CA ARG A 116 -27.07 22.48 -64.89
C ARG A 116 -28.58 22.29 -64.68
N ARG A 117 -29.37 23.27 -65.11
CA ARG A 117 -30.75 23.02 -65.53
C ARG A 117 -30.69 22.27 -66.86
N ARG A 118 -31.25 21.07 -66.92
CA ARG A 118 -31.60 20.42 -68.19
C ARG A 118 -33.12 20.53 -68.33
N ALA A 119 -33.52 21.39 -69.26
CA ALA A 119 -34.75 21.24 -70.01
C ALA A 119 -34.58 20.08 -71.00
#